data_AF-A0A2E5YBG6-F1
#
_entry.id   AF-A0A2E5YBG6-F1
#
_cell.length_a   1.000
_cell.length_b   1.000
_cell.length_c   1.000
_cell.angle_alpha   90.00
_cell.angle_beta   90.00
_cell.angle_gamma   90.00
#
_symmetry.space_group_name_H-M   'P 1'
#
loop_
_entity.id
_entity.type
_entity.pdbx_description
1 polymer ?
#
loop_
_entity_poly.entity_id
_entity_poly.type
_entity_poly.pdbx_seq_one_letter_code
_entity_poly.pdbx_strand_id
1 'polypeptide(L)'
;MGEGLEDGLSNMERELEIPVSILPTEAIRSMRILGEKREWKMVRLEESTIVNRWAIIVPIAKRARVLGLRVEGGEADGLAIRSWSYVPGSAGRISFISFRVPEWFDGQKWRVFLNEWTRGLPRCPWKWTFMERSVIGYLLPEFRRSRKIFSREGVDTRIWIGGEEE
;
A
#
# COMPACT_ATOMS: atom_id res chain seq x y z
N MET A 1 -9.13 -40.92 16.96
CA MET A 1 -7.66 -40.94 16.87
C MET A 1 -7.29 -40.09 15.65
N GLY A 2 -6.55 -38.99 15.85
CA GLY A 2 -6.17 -38.01 14.83
C GLY A 2 -7.21 -36.88 14.69
N GLU A 3 -7.26 -35.89 15.58
CA GLU A 3 -6.41 -34.69 15.62
C GLU A 3 -6.69 -33.68 14.49
N GLY A 4 -7.17 -32.50 14.90
CA GLY A 4 -6.69 -31.23 14.41
C GLY A 4 -7.01 -30.84 12.98
N LEU A 5 -8.17 -30.21 12.77
CA LEU A 5 -8.24 -29.03 11.92
C LEU A 5 -8.81 -27.91 12.77
N GLU A 6 -7.89 -27.31 13.52
CA GLU A 6 -8.05 -26.09 14.28
C GLU A 6 -8.61 -24.99 13.36
N ASP A 7 -9.80 -24.52 13.73
CA ASP A 7 -10.19 -23.12 13.77
C ASP A 7 -9.66 -22.22 12.63
N GLY A 8 -10.09 -22.51 11.40
CA GLY A 8 -10.04 -21.54 10.31
C GLY A 8 -11.12 -20.47 10.49
N LEU A 9 -11.08 -19.71 11.60
CA LEU A 9 -11.77 -18.43 11.70
C LEU A 9 -11.41 -17.64 10.44
N SER A 10 -12.37 -17.52 9.54
CA SER A 10 -12.30 -16.59 8.42
C SER A 10 -12.32 -15.19 9.01
N ASN A 11 -11.16 -14.72 9.49
CA ASN A 11 -10.97 -13.30 9.77
C ASN A 11 -11.26 -12.59 8.45
N MET A 12 -12.40 -11.90 8.38
CA MET A 12 -12.85 -11.21 7.18
C MET A 12 -11.93 -10.01 6.94
N GLU A 13 -10.80 -10.24 6.30
CA GLU A 13 -9.87 -9.18 5.90
C GLU A 13 -10.33 -8.56 4.58
N ARG A 14 -10.32 -7.22 4.49
CA ARG A 14 -10.49 -6.56 3.19
C ARG A 14 -9.15 -6.19 2.59
N GLU A 15 -9.02 -6.40 1.29
CA GLU A 15 -7.84 -5.99 0.54
C GLU A 15 -8.10 -4.65 -0.17
N LEU A 16 -7.25 -3.66 0.08
CA LEU A 16 -7.33 -2.32 -0.48
C LEU A 16 -6.09 -2.03 -1.32
N GLU A 17 -6.27 -1.98 -2.64
CA GLU A 17 -5.20 -1.65 -3.59
C GLU A 17 -5.30 -0.20 -4.05
N ILE A 18 -4.20 0.55 -3.93
CA ILE A 18 -4.13 1.98 -4.27
C ILE A 18 -2.91 2.25 -5.16
N PRO A 19 -3.09 2.87 -6.33
CA PRO A 19 -1.96 3.43 -7.07
C PRO A 19 -1.42 4.64 -6.32
N VAL A 20 -0.09 4.76 -6.22
CA VAL A 20 0.58 5.83 -5.47
C VAL A 20 1.79 6.38 -6.22
N SER A 21 2.13 7.64 -5.93
CA SER A 21 3.26 8.34 -6.56
C SER A 21 4.61 8.05 -5.87
N ILE A 22 4.59 7.49 -4.68
CA ILE A 22 5.78 7.17 -3.88
C ILE A 22 6.45 5.87 -4.34
N LEU A 23 7.67 5.64 -3.90
CA LEU A 23 8.39 4.38 -4.12
C LEU A 23 7.86 3.27 -3.22
N PRO A 24 7.95 1.99 -3.64
CA PRO A 24 7.59 0.87 -2.77
C PRO A 24 8.39 0.83 -1.47
N THR A 25 9.66 1.24 -1.50
CA THR A 25 10.51 1.33 -0.32
C THR A 25 10.06 2.42 0.65
N GLU A 26 9.56 3.56 0.14
CA GLU A 26 9.03 4.65 0.97
C GLU A 26 7.73 4.23 1.67
N ALA A 27 6.85 3.52 0.97
CA ALA A 27 5.62 2.99 1.53
C ALA A 27 5.89 2.07 2.73
N ILE A 28 6.82 1.14 2.54
CA ILE A 28 7.24 0.17 3.56
C ILE A 28 8.00 0.85 4.71
N ARG A 29 8.85 1.84 4.40
CA ARG A 29 9.57 2.62 5.42
C ARG A 29 8.61 3.38 6.33
N SER A 30 7.60 4.05 5.78
CA SER A 30 6.59 4.77 6.59
C SER A 30 5.81 3.81 7.50
N MET A 31 5.41 2.64 6.98
CA MET A 31 4.77 1.60 7.81
C MET A 31 5.67 1.17 8.96
N ARG A 32 6.95 0.91 8.67
CA ARG A 32 7.92 0.46 9.67
C ARG A 32 8.11 1.50 10.78
N ILE A 33 8.32 2.77 10.41
CA ILE A 33 8.50 3.85 11.40
C ILE A 33 7.24 3.98 12.28
N LEU A 34 6.05 3.90 11.68
CA LEU A 34 4.79 3.99 12.42
C LEU A 34 4.59 2.80 13.37
N GLY A 35 4.90 1.60 12.92
CA GLY A 35 4.83 0.41 13.76
C GLY A 35 5.86 0.42 14.89
N GLU A 36 7.09 0.85 14.63
CA GLU A 36 8.14 1.01 15.66
C GLU A 36 7.70 2.04 16.72
N LYS A 37 7.13 3.19 16.30
CA LYS A 37 6.58 4.21 17.22
C LYS A 37 5.43 3.69 18.09
N ARG A 38 4.66 2.71 17.60
CA ARG A 38 3.52 2.09 18.30
C ARG A 38 3.88 0.75 18.94
N GLU A 39 5.16 0.40 18.98
CA GLU A 39 5.68 -0.85 19.55
C GLU A 39 5.06 -2.11 18.93
N TRP A 40 4.70 -2.04 17.64
CA TRP A 40 4.17 -3.17 16.89
C TRP A 40 5.29 -4.13 16.49
N LYS A 41 5.04 -5.43 16.70
CA LYS A 41 5.91 -6.49 16.19
C LYS A 41 5.59 -6.69 14.72
N MET A 42 6.58 -6.49 13.85
CA MET A 42 6.40 -6.58 12.39
C MET A 42 7.35 -7.59 11.78
N VAL A 43 6.82 -8.38 10.86
CA VAL A 43 7.60 -9.31 10.03
C VAL A 43 7.61 -8.88 8.58
N ARG A 44 8.71 -9.17 7.90
CA ARG A 44 8.85 -8.90 6.48
C ARG A 44 8.20 -10.00 5.66
N LEU A 45 7.37 -9.61 4.72
CA LEU A 45 6.84 -10.50 3.69
C LEU A 45 7.72 -10.35 2.44
N GLU A 46 8.58 -11.33 2.18
CA GLU A 46 9.30 -11.43 0.91
C GLU A 46 8.56 -12.39 -0.02
N GLU A 47 7.52 -11.89 -0.69
CA GLU A 47 6.81 -12.64 -1.71
C GLU A 47 7.35 -12.26 -3.11
N SER A 48 7.84 -13.23 -3.88
CA SER A 48 8.03 -13.05 -5.32
C SER A 48 6.73 -13.41 -6.03
N THR A 49 5.77 -12.48 -6.09
CA THR A 49 4.50 -12.77 -6.77
C THR A 49 4.64 -12.56 -8.29
N ILE A 50 4.15 -13.52 -9.07
CA ILE A 50 3.75 -13.29 -10.46
C ILE A 50 2.45 -12.49 -10.34
N VAL A 51 2.43 -11.23 -10.81
CA VAL A 51 1.29 -10.32 -10.68
C VAL A 51 0.16 -10.81 -11.61
N ASN A 52 -0.62 -11.79 -11.14
CA ASN A 52 -1.52 -12.59 -11.97
C ASN A 52 -2.93 -12.01 -12.15
N ARG A 53 -3.16 -10.72 -11.88
CA ARG A 53 -4.52 -10.11 -11.95
C ARG A 53 -4.73 -9.01 -12.99
N TRP A 54 -3.75 -8.72 -13.83
CA TRP A 54 -3.98 -7.95 -15.05
C TRP A 54 -3.39 -8.68 -16.25
N ALA A 55 -4.28 -9.29 -17.04
CA ALA A 55 -4.04 -9.61 -18.43
C ALA A 55 -3.82 -8.30 -19.22
N ILE A 56 -2.67 -7.65 -19.04
CA ILE A 56 -2.11 -6.70 -19.99
C ILE A 56 -0.65 -7.08 -20.15
N ILE A 57 -0.44 -8.03 -21.05
CA ILE A 57 0.76 -8.28 -21.85
C ILE A 57 2.00 -7.54 -21.32
N VAL A 58 2.77 -8.20 -20.46
CA VAL A 58 4.20 -7.90 -20.32
C VAL A 58 4.93 -9.06 -21.02
N PRO A 59 5.31 -8.91 -22.30
CA PRO A 59 6.25 -9.83 -22.90
C PRO A 59 7.60 -9.53 -22.23
N ILE A 60 8.24 -10.55 -21.66
CA ILE A 60 9.55 -10.50 -20.98
C ILE A 60 9.47 -10.06 -19.50
N ALA A 61 9.03 -11.02 -18.68
CA ALA A 61 9.51 -11.35 -17.33
C ALA A 61 10.50 -10.39 -16.61
N LYS A 62 10.12 -9.15 -16.32
CA LYS A 62 10.71 -8.41 -15.19
C LYS A 62 9.86 -8.67 -13.96
N ARG A 63 10.29 -9.61 -13.11
CA ARG A 63 9.66 -9.85 -11.78
C ARG A 63 9.55 -8.52 -11.05
N ALA A 64 8.34 -8.00 -10.84
CA ALA A 64 8.16 -6.86 -9.96
C ALA A 64 8.46 -7.34 -8.54
N ARG A 65 9.54 -6.83 -7.94
CA ARG A 65 9.86 -7.14 -6.53
C ARG A 65 8.75 -6.56 -5.67
N VAL A 66 7.98 -7.43 -5.02
CA VAL A 66 7.01 -7.04 -4.00
C VAL A 66 7.76 -6.92 -2.68
N LEU A 67 7.61 -5.78 -2.02
CA LEU A 67 8.06 -5.58 -0.65
C LEU A 67 6.83 -5.62 0.24
N GLY A 68 6.87 -6.36 1.34
CA GLY A 68 5.75 -6.39 2.28
C GLY A 68 6.17 -6.40 3.74
N LEU A 69 5.24 -5.97 4.58
CA LEU A 69 5.30 -6.04 6.03
C LEU A 69 3.95 -6.54 6.54
N ARG A 70 3.97 -7.37 7.58
CA ARG A 70 2.79 -7.76 8.35
C ARG A 70 3.05 -7.47 9.82
N VAL A 71 2.03 -6.97 10.51
CA VAL A 71 2.04 -6.82 11.96
C VAL A 71 1.57 -8.14 12.57
N GLU A 72 2.36 -8.70 13.50
CA GLU A 72 2.09 -9.95 14.23
C GLU A 72 1.90 -9.72 15.74
N GLY A 73 1.85 -8.46 16.16
CA GLY A 73 1.60 -8.14 17.55
C GLY A 73 1.46 -6.64 17.79
N GLY A 74 0.59 -6.30 18.73
CA GLY A 74 0.21 -4.93 19.06
C GLY A 74 -1.22 -4.61 18.60
N GLU A 75 -1.55 -3.33 18.58
CA GLU A 75 -2.91 -2.85 18.30
C GLU A 75 -3.34 -2.99 16.82
N ALA A 76 -2.47 -3.44 15.92
CA ALA A 76 -2.79 -3.65 14.51
C ALA A 76 -2.44 -5.06 14.03
N ASP A 77 -2.49 -6.05 14.91
CA ASP A 77 -2.23 -7.44 14.56
C ASP A 77 -2.99 -7.90 13.29
N GLY A 78 -2.31 -8.62 12.39
CA GLY A 78 -2.86 -9.01 11.10
C GLY A 78 -2.87 -7.92 10.01
N LEU A 79 -2.68 -6.63 10.35
CA LEU A 79 -2.51 -5.58 9.34
C LEU A 79 -1.28 -5.85 8.48
N ALA A 80 -1.46 -5.91 7.17
CA ALA A 80 -0.36 -6.09 6.24
C ALA A 80 -0.35 -5.02 5.16
N ILE A 81 0.85 -4.62 4.74
CA ILE A 81 1.08 -3.76 3.59
C ILE A 81 1.99 -4.50 2.61
N ARG A 82 1.65 -4.44 1.33
CA ARG A 82 2.50 -4.86 0.22
C ARG A 82 2.66 -3.70 -0.74
N SER A 83 3.83 -3.56 -1.32
CA SER A 83 4.08 -2.53 -2.33
C SER A 83 4.96 -3.06 -3.45
N TRP A 84 4.62 -2.66 -4.67
CA TRP A 84 5.33 -3.03 -5.87
C TRP A 84 5.20 -1.90 -6.88
N SER A 85 5.90 -2.03 -7.99
CA SER A 85 5.83 -1.06 -9.08
C SER A 85 6.04 -1.73 -10.41
N TYR A 86 5.41 -1.21 -11.46
CA TYR A 86 5.65 -1.64 -12.83
C TYR A 86 5.71 -0.45 -13.77
N VAL A 87 6.22 -0.68 -14.99
CA VAL A 87 6.35 0.33 -16.03
C VAL A 87 5.31 0.00 -17.11
N PRO A 88 4.17 0.71 -17.21
CA PRO A 88 3.11 0.47 -18.21
C PRO A 88 3.54 0.71 -19.66
N GLY A 89 4.73 1.28 -19.88
CA GLY A 89 5.26 1.62 -21.21
C GLY A 89 6.79 1.61 -21.24
N SER A 90 7.41 2.52 -21.99
CA SER A 90 8.87 2.52 -22.19
C SER A 90 9.68 3.26 -21.11
N ALA A 91 9.08 4.14 -20.29
CA ALA A 91 9.87 5.01 -19.40
C ALA A 91 9.28 5.24 -17.98
N GLY A 92 7.97 5.41 -17.83
CA GLY A 92 7.39 5.81 -16.55
C GLY A 92 6.94 4.65 -15.67
N ARG A 93 7.32 4.68 -14.40
CA ARG A 93 6.92 3.71 -13.38
C ARG A 93 5.69 4.19 -12.61
N ILE A 94 4.75 3.28 -12.37
CA ILE A 94 3.68 3.46 -11.39
C ILE A 94 3.84 2.48 -10.24
N SER A 95 3.68 2.98 -9.02
CA SER A 95 3.74 2.19 -7.80
C SER A 95 2.34 1.89 -7.30
N PHE A 96 2.21 0.75 -6.64
CA PHE A 96 0.98 0.30 -6.00
C PHE A 96 1.28 -0.10 -4.58
N ILE A 97 0.27 0.08 -3.74
CA ILE A 97 0.23 -0.44 -2.38
C ILE A 97 -1.04 -1.28 -2.24
N SER A 98 -0.94 -2.39 -1.52
CA SER A 98 -2.06 -3.23 -1.12
C SER A 98 -2.02 -3.38 0.38
N PHE A 99 -3.07 -2.90 1.03
CA PHE A 99 -3.30 -3.16 2.44
C PHE A 99 -4.23 -4.35 2.60
N ARG A 100 -3.90 -5.25 3.51
CA ARG A 100 -4.88 -6.20 4.07
C ARG A 100 -5.26 -5.68 5.43
N VAL A 101 -6.51 -5.26 5.55
CA VAL A 101 -7.06 -4.62 6.75
C VAL A 101 -7.93 -5.66 7.47
N PRO A 102 -7.56 -6.06 8.70
CA PRO A 102 -8.41 -6.88 9.55
C PRO A 102 -9.70 -6.15 9.88
N GLU A 103 -10.84 -6.86 9.91
CA GLU A 103 -12.16 -6.28 10.18
C GLU A 103 -12.19 -5.43 11.45
N TRP A 104 -11.58 -5.93 12.52
CA TRP A 104 -11.54 -5.27 13.82
C TRP A 104 -10.68 -3.99 13.83
N PHE A 105 -9.76 -3.85 12.87
CA PHE A 105 -8.93 -2.67 12.68
C PHE A 105 -9.56 -1.67 11.71
N ASP A 106 -10.65 -2.03 11.03
CA ASP A 106 -11.31 -1.17 10.05
C ASP A 106 -12.06 0.02 10.71
N GLY A 107 -12.66 0.87 9.88
CA GLY A 107 -13.40 2.04 10.34
C GLY A 107 -12.49 3.14 10.87
N GLN A 108 -12.69 3.56 12.13
CA GLN A 108 -11.98 4.71 12.69
C GLN A 108 -10.50 4.42 12.96
N LYS A 109 -10.15 3.22 13.43
CA LYS A 109 -8.74 2.82 13.68
C LYS A 109 -7.94 2.86 12.38
N TRP A 110 -8.49 2.23 11.34
CA TRP A 110 -7.95 2.27 9.99
C TRP A 110 -7.80 3.70 9.46
N ARG A 111 -8.83 4.55 9.60
CA ARG A 111 -8.78 5.94 9.13
C ARG A 111 -7.69 6.76 9.84
N VAL A 112 -7.52 6.58 11.15
CA VAL A 112 -6.46 7.24 11.92
C VAL A 112 -5.09 6.76 11.45
N PHE A 113 -4.91 5.44 11.35
CA PHE A 113 -3.69 4.82 10.84
C PHE A 113 -3.34 5.31 9.44
N LEU A 114 -4.28 5.28 8.50
CA LEU A 114 -4.05 5.66 7.12
C LEU A 114 -3.65 7.14 7.02
N ASN A 115 -4.31 8.02 7.79
CA ASN A 115 -3.90 9.42 7.85
C ASN A 115 -2.46 9.58 8.37
N GLU A 116 -2.10 8.93 9.48
CA GLU A 116 -0.73 8.99 9.99
C GLU A 116 0.30 8.42 9.02
N TRP A 117 0.02 7.27 8.43
CA TRP A 117 0.88 6.65 7.42
C TRP A 117 1.10 7.59 6.23
N THR A 118 0.04 8.27 5.75
CA THR A 118 0.18 9.24 4.63
C THR A 118 0.97 10.50 4.99
N ARG A 119 1.01 10.89 6.27
CA ARG A 119 1.80 12.03 6.76
C ARG A 119 3.29 11.68 6.86
N GLY A 120 3.61 10.43 7.20
CA GLY A 120 5.00 9.93 7.26
C GLY A 120 5.65 9.68 5.90
N LEU A 121 4.98 10.02 4.80
CA LEU A 121 5.53 9.87 3.45
C LEU A 121 6.32 11.11 3.02
N PRO A 122 7.33 10.96 2.15
CA PRO A 122 8.16 12.09 1.70
C PRO A 122 7.41 13.05 0.75
N ARG A 123 6.27 12.61 0.20
CA ARG A 123 5.40 13.42 -0.67
C ARG A 123 3.98 12.91 -0.63
N CYS A 124 3.05 13.75 -1.07
CA CYS A 124 1.63 13.40 -1.20
C CYS A 124 1.43 12.19 -2.15
N PRO A 125 0.90 11.04 -1.66
CA PRO A 125 0.90 9.79 -2.44
C PRO A 125 -0.13 9.73 -3.57
N TRP A 126 -1.11 10.63 -3.59
CA TRP A 126 -2.13 10.73 -4.65
C TRP A 126 -1.90 11.89 -5.61
N LYS A 127 -0.72 12.51 -5.59
CA LYS A 127 -0.33 13.61 -6.50
C LYS A 127 0.86 13.19 -7.35
N TRP A 128 0.72 13.36 -8.65
CA TRP A 128 1.80 13.27 -9.64
C TRP A 128 2.02 14.63 -10.27
N THR A 129 3.27 14.98 -10.49
CA THR A 129 3.66 16.16 -11.25
C THR A 129 3.26 15.99 -12.72
N PHE A 130 3.17 17.11 -13.44
CA PHE A 130 2.92 17.08 -14.88
C PHE A 130 3.94 16.20 -15.62
N MET A 131 5.23 16.35 -15.31
CA MET A 131 6.31 15.58 -15.94
C MET A 131 6.17 14.07 -15.67
N GLU A 132 5.88 13.67 -14.43
CA GLU A 132 5.63 12.26 -14.11
C GLU A 132 4.46 11.71 -14.90
N ARG A 133 3.34 12.45 -14.98
CA ARG A 133 2.17 12.04 -15.77
C ARG A 133 2.52 11.91 -17.25
N SER A 134 3.33 12.82 -17.80
CA SER A 134 3.77 12.77 -19.20
C SER A 134 4.65 11.56 -19.49
N VAL A 135 5.53 11.17 -18.56
CA VAL A 135 6.45 10.02 -18.74
C VAL A 135 5.75 8.67 -18.52
N ILE A 136 4.79 8.59 -17.60
CA ILE A 136 4.03 7.36 -17.31
C ILE A 136 2.90 7.15 -18.33
N GLY A 137 2.25 8.23 -18.75
CA GLY A 137 1.06 8.22 -19.59
C GLY A 137 0.02 9.19 -19.04
N TYR A 138 -0.17 10.32 -19.69
CA TYR A 138 -0.87 11.48 -19.10
C TYR A 138 -2.34 11.20 -18.75
N LEU A 139 -3.00 10.34 -19.52
CA LEU A 139 -4.43 10.03 -19.44
C LEU A 139 -4.74 8.77 -18.62
N LEU A 140 -3.76 8.24 -17.90
CA LEU A 140 -3.93 7.04 -17.08
C LEU A 140 -5.00 7.24 -15.97
N PRO A 141 -5.99 6.33 -15.86
CA PRO A 141 -7.07 6.45 -14.88
C PRO A 141 -6.58 6.33 -13.42
N GLU A 142 -5.41 5.75 -13.20
CA GLU A 142 -4.81 5.48 -11.89
C GLU A 142 -4.61 6.76 -11.08
N PHE A 143 -4.26 7.88 -11.71
CA PHE A 143 -4.10 9.16 -11.01
C PHE A 143 -5.41 9.62 -10.35
N ARG A 144 -6.53 9.49 -11.08
CA ARG A 144 -7.86 9.82 -10.55
C ARG A 144 -8.33 8.77 -9.55
N ARG A 145 -8.03 7.49 -9.80
CA ARG A 145 -8.40 6.38 -8.93
C ARG A 145 -7.71 6.49 -7.56
N SER A 146 -6.42 6.82 -7.53
CA SER A 146 -5.65 7.04 -6.30
C SER A 146 -6.36 8.01 -5.36
N ARG A 147 -6.59 9.24 -5.85
CA ARG A 147 -7.25 10.29 -5.08
C ARG A 147 -8.66 9.89 -4.63
N LYS A 148 -9.44 9.23 -5.49
CA LYS A 148 -10.77 8.74 -5.12
C LYS A 148 -10.72 7.70 -4.00
N ILE A 149 -9.75 6.78 -4.03
CA ILE A 149 -9.62 5.75 -3.00
C ILE A 149 -9.24 6.38 -1.66
N PHE A 150 -8.17 7.20 -1.60
CA PHE A 150 -7.81 7.88 -0.35
C PHE A 150 -8.97 8.70 0.24
N SER A 151 -9.73 9.39 -0.61
CA SER A 151 -10.91 10.14 -0.16
C SER A 151 -12.02 9.24 0.38
N ARG A 152 -12.24 8.05 -0.20
CA ARG A 152 -13.23 7.07 0.29
C ARG A 152 -12.81 6.46 1.62
N GLU A 153 -11.52 6.29 1.84
CA GLU A 153 -10.94 5.79 3.09
C GLU A 153 -10.84 6.88 4.18
N GLY A 154 -11.38 8.08 3.91
CA GLY A 154 -11.52 9.15 4.90
C GLY A 154 -10.31 10.07 5.05
N VAL A 155 -9.36 10.03 4.12
CA VAL A 155 -8.24 10.99 4.03
C VAL A 155 -8.71 12.25 3.30
N ASP A 156 -8.44 13.43 3.86
CA ASP A 156 -8.68 14.68 3.14
C ASP A 156 -7.65 14.83 2.02
N THR A 157 -8.09 14.62 0.78
CA THR A 157 -7.19 14.69 -0.38
C THR A 157 -6.91 16.10 -0.88
N ARG A 158 -7.56 17.12 -0.31
CA ARG A 158 -7.34 18.54 -0.66
C ARG A 158 -6.10 19.09 0.04
N ILE A 159 -5.88 18.70 1.29
CA ILE A 159 -4.80 19.18 2.15
C ILE A 159 -3.92 17.98 2.51
N TRP A 160 -2.65 18.02 2.11
CA TRP A 160 -1.65 17.03 2.54
C TRP A 160 -0.69 17.72 3.50
N ILE A 161 -0.60 17.19 4.73
CA ILE A 161 0.20 17.75 5.84
C ILE A 161 1.33 16.74 6.14
N GLY A 162 2.20 16.51 5.17
CA GLY A 162 3.36 15.64 5.34
C GLY A 162 4.63 16.33 4.83
N GLY A 163 5.79 15.89 5.30
CA GLY A 163 7.08 16.43 4.88
C GLY A 163 7.63 17.61 5.69
N GLU A 164 7.17 17.84 6.93
CA GLU A 164 7.91 18.66 7.89
C GLU A 164 8.86 17.75 8.69
N GLU A 165 10.06 17.55 8.16
CA GLU A 165 11.25 17.41 8.99
C GLU A 165 12.00 18.75 8.85
N GLU A 166 12.15 19.48 9.97
CA GLU A 166 13.10 20.60 10.10
C GLU A 166 14.54 20.18 9.76
#